data_AF-A0A8S0RYY0-F1
#
_entry.id   AF-A0A8S0RYY0-F1
#
_cell.length_a   1.000
_cell.length_b   1.000
_cell.length_c   1.000
_cell.angle_alpha   90.00
_cell.angle_beta   90.00
_cell.angle_gamma   90.00
#
_symmetry.space_group_name_H-M   'P 1'
#
loop_
_entity.id
_entity.type
_entity.pdbx_description
1 polymer ?
#
loop_
_entity_poly.entity_id
_entity_poly.type
_entity_poly.pdbx_seq_one_letter_code
_entity_poly.pdbx_strand_id
1 'polypeptide(L)'
;MGQAFGCVQVDQSTVAVKEHFGRFDDVLEPGCHCLPWCLGYQLAGSLSLRVQQLDVRCETKTKDNVFVTVVASIQYRALSEKAADAFYKLSNTKAQIQAYVFDGRI
;
A
#
# COMPACT_ATOMS: atom_id res chain seq x y z
N MET A 1 8.76 24.54 9.11
CA MET A 1 10.18 24.94 9.30
C MET A 1 11.04 23.74 8.93
N GLY A 2 11.93 23.71 7.95
CA GLY A 2 12.26 24.62 6.87
C GLY A 2 12.74 23.76 5.68
N GLN A 3 12.36 24.16 4.47
CA GLN A 3 12.78 23.49 3.23
C GLN A 3 14.17 23.99 2.80
N ALA A 4 15.21 23.57 3.51
CA ALA A 4 16.58 23.72 3.05
C ALA A 4 17.18 22.32 2.87
N PHE A 5 17.60 22.00 1.65
CA PHE A 5 18.29 20.75 1.24
C PHE A 5 17.48 19.50 0.89
N GLY A 6 16.18 19.62 0.60
CA GLY A 6 15.44 18.45 0.09
C GLY A 6 15.40 17.27 1.06
N CYS A 7 15.58 17.52 2.35
CA CYS A 7 15.48 16.49 3.39
C CYS A 7 14.02 16.04 3.51
N VAL A 8 13.78 14.77 3.18
CA VAL A 8 12.52 14.08 3.37
C VAL A 8 12.68 13.20 4.60
N GLN A 9 11.81 13.40 5.59
CA GLN A 9 11.72 12.48 6.72
C GLN A 9 10.62 11.46 6.43
N VAL A 10 10.98 10.18 6.45
CA VAL A 10 10.04 9.07 6.34
C VAL A 10 9.66 8.63 7.75
N ASP A 11 8.35 8.66 8.05
CA ASP A 11 7.85 8.26 9.35
C ASP A 11 8.13 6.80 9.69
N GLN A 12 8.25 6.52 11.00
CA GLN A 12 8.42 5.16 11.49
C GLN A 12 7.25 4.26 11.04
N SER A 13 7.60 3.07 10.55
CA SER A 13 6.67 2.07 9.99
C SER A 13 6.03 2.48 8.65
N THR A 14 6.68 3.36 7.91
CA THR A 14 6.32 3.73 6.54
C THR A 14 7.55 3.59 5.65
N VAL A 15 7.36 3.18 4.40
CA VAL A 15 8.39 3.19 3.36
C VAL A 15 7.98 4.18 2.29
N ALA A 16 8.94 4.91 1.74
CA ALA A 16 8.66 5.85 0.65
C ALA A 16 9.33 5.39 -0.63
N VAL A 17 8.67 5.56 -1.77
CA VAL A 17 9.21 5.18 -3.08
C VAL A 17 9.85 6.41 -3.70
N LYS A 18 11.14 6.31 -4.03
CA LYS A 18 11.92 7.35 -4.67
C LYS A 18 11.96 7.12 -6.17
N GLU A 19 11.70 8.19 -6.91
CA GLU A 19 11.81 8.24 -8.36
C GLU A 19 12.87 9.25 -8.79
N HIS A 20 13.51 8.96 -9.92
CA HIS A 20 14.42 9.86 -10.62
C HIS A 20 13.90 10.09 -12.04
N PHE A 21 13.46 11.32 -12.34
CA PHE A 21 12.82 11.68 -13.62
C PHE A 21 11.72 10.70 -14.08
N GLY A 22 10.89 10.22 -13.13
CA GLY A 22 9.78 9.30 -13.40
C GLY A 22 10.17 7.82 -13.55
N ARG A 23 11.45 7.47 -13.34
CA ARG A 23 11.89 6.08 -13.20
C ARG A 23 12.02 5.71 -11.73
N PHE A 24 11.55 4.53 -11.35
CA PHE A 24 11.83 3.95 -10.03
C PHE A 24 13.34 3.87 -9.79
N ASP A 25 13.78 4.46 -8.68
CA ASP A 25 15.19 4.48 -8.26
C ASP A 25 15.40 3.52 -7.08
N ASP A 26 14.75 3.80 -5.94
CA ASP A 26 14.92 3.00 -4.72
C ASP A 26 13.72 3.15 -3.74
N VAL A 27 13.65 2.28 -2.74
CA VAL A 27 12.71 2.37 -1.62
C VAL A 27 13.45 2.91 -0.39
N LEU A 28 12.96 4.04 0.14
CA LEU A 28 13.47 4.69 1.34
C LEU A 28 12.88 4.04 2.59
N GLU A 29 13.74 3.52 3.44
CA GLU A 29 13.42 3.04 4.78
C GLU A 29 13.13 4.21 5.75
N PRO A 30 12.47 3.95 6.91
CA PRO A 30 12.23 4.97 7.92
C PRO A 30 13.51 5.71 8.34
N GLY A 31 13.50 7.04 8.25
CA GLY A 31 14.70 7.86 8.49
C GLY A 31 14.64 9.22 7.82
N CYS A 32 15.71 10.00 8.00
CA CYS A 32 15.91 11.28 7.30
C CYS A 32 16.78 11.04 6.06
N HIS A 33 16.23 11.31 4.89
CA HIS A 33 16.91 11.14 3.60
C HIS A 33 16.99 12.47 2.87
N CYS A 34 18.18 12.84 2.39
CA CYS A 34 18.36 14.03 1.56
C CYS A 34 18.00 13.68 0.11
N LEU A 35 16.85 14.16 -0.37
CA LEU A 35 16.43 14.09 -1.77
C LEU A 35 16.60 15.46 -2.42
N PRO A 36 17.71 15.70 -3.13
CA PRO A 36 17.90 16.95 -3.85
C PRO A 36 16.93 17.02 -5.04
N TRP A 37 15.82 17.74 -4.84
CA TRP A 37 14.81 18.04 -5.86
C TRP A 37 15.43 18.63 -7.15
N CYS A 38 16.52 19.39 -7.04
CA CYS A 38 17.20 20.03 -8.18
C CYS A 38 17.84 19.03 -9.15
N LEU A 39 18.04 17.78 -8.75
CA LEU A 39 18.60 16.71 -9.57
C LEU A 39 17.51 15.76 -10.11
N GLY A 40 16.24 16.14 -10.06
CA GLY A 40 15.13 15.34 -10.62
C GLY A 40 14.68 14.17 -9.74
N TYR A 41 15.11 14.14 -8.47
CA TYR A 41 14.62 13.18 -7.49
C TYR A 41 13.29 13.65 -6.89
N GLN A 42 12.29 12.78 -6.91
CA GLN A 42 10.96 13.02 -6.35
C GLN A 42 10.47 11.81 -5.56
N LEU A 43 9.55 12.04 -4.62
CA LEU A 43 8.83 10.97 -3.93
C LEU A 43 7.58 10.63 -4.74
N ALA A 44 7.47 9.39 -5.20
CA ALA A 44 6.29 8.90 -5.90
C ALA A 44 5.11 8.71 -4.94
N GLY A 45 5.41 8.27 -3.72
CA GLY A 45 4.42 8.00 -2.70
C GLY A 45 5.02 7.32 -1.49
N SER A 46 4.18 7.05 -0.50
CA SER A 46 4.55 6.30 0.70
C SER A 46 3.55 5.19 0.98
N LEU A 47 4.06 4.08 1.51
CA LEU A 47 3.31 2.90 1.88
C LEU A 47 3.53 2.61 3.35
N SER A 48 2.43 2.50 4.11
CA SER A 48 2.53 2.10 5.50
C SER A 48 2.83 0.60 5.60
N LEU A 49 3.81 0.25 6.42
CA LEU A 49 4.09 -1.12 6.84
C LEU A 49 3.22 -1.55 8.03
N ARG A 50 2.28 -0.72 8.48
CA ARG A 50 1.35 -1.07 9.56
C ARG A 50 0.31 -2.07 9.06
N VAL A 51 -0.16 -2.92 9.97
CA VAL A 51 -1.28 -3.84 9.67
C VAL A 51 -2.53 -3.00 9.43
N GLN A 52 -3.16 -3.25 8.30
CA GLN A 52 -4.43 -2.65 7.91
C GLN A 52 -5.52 -3.70 8.02
N GLN A 53 -6.70 -3.25 8.42
CA GLN A 53 -7.90 -4.09 8.47
C GLN A 53 -8.83 -3.66 7.35
N LEU A 54 -9.37 -4.64 6.62
CA LEU A 54 -10.39 -4.45 5.60
C LEU A 54 -11.57 -5.34 5.94
N ASP A 55 -12.66 -4.70 6.32
CA ASP A 55 -13.94 -5.37 6.51
C ASP A 55 -14.67 -5.43 5.17
N VAL A 56 -14.96 -6.65 4.72
CA VAL A 56 -15.66 -6.91 3.47
C VAL A 56 -17.03 -7.48 3.81
N ARG A 57 -18.07 -6.83 3.30
CA ARG A 57 -19.45 -7.32 3.39
C ARG A 57 -19.72 -8.17 2.17
N CYS A 58 -19.98 -9.45 2.39
CA CYS A 58 -20.28 -10.43 1.36
C CYS A 58 -21.74 -10.84 1.49
N GLU A 59 -22.50 -10.69 0.41
CA GLU A 59 -23.84 -11.26 0.31
C GLU A 59 -23.71 -12.62 -0.38
N THR A 60 -24.09 -13.67 0.34
CA THR A 60 -24.09 -15.03 -0.21
C THR A 60 -25.46 -15.67 -0.04
N LYS A 61 -25.77 -16.61 -0.93
CA LYS A 61 -27.03 -17.34 -0.92
C LYS A 61 -26.76 -18.74 -0.38
N THR A 62 -27.43 -19.08 0.72
CA THR A 62 -27.30 -20.41 1.32
C THR A 62 -27.99 -21.47 0.45
N LYS A 63 -27.66 -22.74 0.71
CA LYS A 63 -28.29 -23.89 0.05
C LYS A 63 -29.82 -23.92 0.24
N ASP A 64 -30.31 -23.33 1.33
CA ASP A 64 -31.73 -23.22 1.65
C ASP A 64 -32.41 -22.01 0.99
N ASN A 65 -31.77 -21.39 -0.01
CA ASN A 65 -32.24 -20.22 -0.75
C ASN A 65 -32.45 -18.95 0.07
N VAL A 66 -31.77 -18.83 1.22
CA VAL A 66 -31.80 -17.61 2.04
C VAL A 66 -30.58 -16.75 1.71
N PHE A 67 -30.80 -15.45 1.53
CA PHE A 67 -29.71 -14.48 1.40
C PHE A 67 -29.19 -14.13 2.80
N VAL A 68 -27.90 -14.32 3.01
CA VAL A 68 -27.22 -13.96 4.25
C VAL A 68 -26.09 -12.99 3.95
N THR A 69 -25.96 -11.97 4.79
CA THR A 69 -24.84 -11.02 4.74
C THR A 69 -23.80 -11.46 5.76
N VAL A 70 -22.61 -11.82 5.28
CA VAL A 70 -21.46 -12.18 6.12
C VAL A 70 -20.47 -11.03 6.09
N VAL A 71 -19.90 -10.70 7.25
CA VAL A 71 -18.81 -9.72 7.34
C VAL A 71 -17.52 -10.47 7.59
N ALA A 72 -16.59 -10.39 6.64
CA ALA A 72 -15.25 -10.95 6.77
C ALA A 72 -14.25 -9.83 7.06
N SER A 73 -13.54 -9.93 8.19
CA SER A 73 -12.49 -8.99 8.57
C SER A 73 -11.13 -9.54 8.15
N ILE A 74 -10.47 -8.89 7.20
CA ILE A 74 -9.18 -9.32 6.65
C ILE A 74 -8.10 -8.38 7.16
N GLN A 75 -7.05 -8.96 7.75
CA GLN A 75 -5.86 -8.21 8.16
C GLN A 75 -4.76 -8.44 7.13
N TYR A 76 -4.20 -7.36 6.59
CA TYR A 76 -3.10 -7.42 5.63
C TYR A 76 -2.03 -6.38 5.95
N ARG A 77 -0.81 -6.64 5.50
CA ARG A 77 0.36 -5.77 5.68
C ARG A 77 1.23 -5.84 4.44
N ALA A 78 1.77 -4.69 4.02
CA ALA A 78 2.78 -4.66 2.96
C ALA A 78 4.13 -5.19 3.47
N LEU A 79 4.77 -6.05 2.67
CA LEU A 79 6.13 -6.51 2.90
C LEU A 79 7.09 -5.44 2.37
N SER A 80 8.06 -5.00 3.20
CA SER A 80 9.02 -3.96 2.85
C SER A 80 9.86 -4.33 1.62
N GLU A 81 10.32 -5.58 1.54
CA GLU A 81 11.13 -6.09 0.42
C GLU A 81 10.42 -6.02 -0.93
N LYS A 82 9.08 -6.07 -0.94
CA LYS A 82 8.26 -6.03 -2.16
C LYS A 82 7.43 -4.74 -2.26
N ALA A 83 7.81 -3.69 -1.53
CA ALA A 83 7.05 -2.45 -1.48
C ALA A 83 7.02 -1.72 -2.84
N ALA A 84 8.16 -1.71 -3.57
CA ALA A 84 8.22 -1.13 -4.92
C ALA A 84 7.26 -1.82 -5.88
N ASP A 85 7.34 -3.14 -5.95
CA ASP A 85 6.44 -3.98 -6.75
C ASP A 85 4.98 -3.77 -6.37
N ALA A 86 4.68 -3.71 -5.07
CA ALA A 86 3.32 -3.46 -4.59
C ALA A 86 2.79 -2.08 -5.00
N PHE A 87 3.64 -1.04 -4.99
CA PHE A 87 3.28 0.32 -5.34
C PHE A 87 2.93 0.46 -6.84
N TYR A 88 3.74 -0.14 -7.71
CA TYR A 88 3.55 0.01 -9.16
C TYR A 88 2.60 -1.02 -9.78
N LYS A 89 2.49 -2.24 -9.22
CA LYS A 89 1.65 -3.30 -9.80
C LYS A 89 0.20 -3.26 -9.33
N LEU A 90 -0.08 -2.74 -8.13
CA LEU A 90 -1.43 -2.71 -7.58
C LEU A 90 -2.01 -1.30 -7.61
N SER A 91 -2.91 -1.04 -8.56
CA SER A 91 -3.66 0.23 -8.62
C SER A 91 -4.62 0.37 -7.43
N ASN A 92 -5.19 -0.74 -6.94
CA ASN A 92 -6.05 -0.78 -5.77
C ASN A 92 -5.91 -2.13 -5.02
N THR A 93 -5.11 -2.12 -3.97
CA THR A 93 -4.84 -3.29 -3.12
C THR A 93 -6.11 -3.84 -2.46
N LYS A 94 -7.03 -2.98 -2.02
CA LYS A 94 -8.26 -3.40 -1.33
C LYS A 94 -9.20 -4.17 -2.25
N ALA A 95 -9.41 -3.65 -3.46
CA ALA A 95 -10.29 -4.30 -4.45
C ALA A 95 -9.74 -5.66 -4.89
N GLN A 96 -8.41 -5.78 -5.01
CA GLN A 96 -7.79 -7.05 -5.40
C GLN A 96 -7.88 -8.11 -4.30
N ILE A 97 -7.70 -7.71 -3.03
CA ILE A 97 -7.93 -8.60 -1.87
C ILE A 97 -9.39 -9.04 -1.82
N GLN A 98 -10.33 -8.10 -2.02
CA GLN A 98 -11.76 -8.42 -2.08
C GLN A 98 -12.05 -9.44 -3.17
N ALA A 99 -11.60 -9.21 -4.41
CA ALA A 99 -11.82 -10.12 -5.52
C ALA A 99 -11.29 -11.54 -5.24
N TYR A 100 -10.11 -11.65 -4.63
CA TYR A 100 -9.53 -12.95 -4.26
C TYR A 100 -10.37 -13.69 -3.21
N VAL A 101 -10.92 -12.95 -2.23
CA VAL A 101 -11.79 -13.52 -1.19
C VAL A 101 -13.15 -13.94 -1.76
N PHE A 102 -13.67 -13.20 -2.74
CA PHE A 102 -14.91 -13.55 -3.44
C PHE A 102 -14.74 -14.75 -4.40
N ASP A 103 -13.60 -14.86 -5.08
CA ASP A 103 -13.32 -15.94 -6.03
C ASP A 103 -12.90 -17.25 -5.34
N GLY A 104 -12.26 -17.14 -4.17
CA GLY A 104 -11.93 -18.23 -3.27
C GLY A 104 -13.15 -18.83 -2.59
N ARG A 105 -14.14 -19.26 -3.39
CA ARG A 105 -15.32 -20.08 -3.07
C ARG A 105 -15.61 -20.19 -1.57
N ILE A 106 -16.30 -19.17 -1.05
CA ILE A 106 -17.06 -19.22 0.22
C ILE A 106 -18.42 -19.86 -0.08
#